data_AF-D5UQN9-F1
#
_entry.id   AF-D5UQN9-F1
#
_cell.length_a   1.000
_cell.length_b   1.000
_cell.length_c   1.000
_cell.angle_alpha   90.00
_cell.angle_beta   90.00
_cell.angle_gamma   90.00
#
_symmetry.space_group_name_H-M   'P 1'
#
loop_
_entity.id
_entity.type
_entity.pdbx_description
1 polymer ?
#
loop_
_entity_poly.entity_id
_entity_poly.type
_entity_poly.pdbx_seq_one_letter_code
_entity_poly.pdbx_strand_id
1 'polypeptide(L)'
;MTVVDIPANSATPTRTAQARAARARNPLTRPAVERAPRVAAPARVFPPQLRVSEKPAAAVLRVIRRGGLVLRDEIVRETQLSAATVNRQVTALIEAGLVRERADRAASGVVGRPRLPLEVDPTGPLALGIHIGFRVSTVTMHDVSGKIVGAIQIPTPESGEPGEVLSVIATSARRFLARWDGRTILGAGIAIGGRVDDRGVVADHPRLGWKDVALGERLSGAIGLPVTVAPHVEAMAAAELHLSESLESQGSTLYFYGRETVGVALALHGAVHSPKSGPHTIGHLPTRNVTLLDPRGTGRLEDAVTDTAVVEAAQVQKLAVRTVADLHKLAEGGNATAKAIIAERGRVLGEAAALVADIFNPDRLILGGQAFTDYPAILPHVSAALKATSAEPSRAVRVSGAGGRVQQQAAGAAALDGVYADPLGAIARATA
;
A
#
# COMPACT_ATOMS: atom_id res chain seq x y z
N MET A 1 54.97 -37.01 -18.80
CA MET A 1 54.82 -38.48 -18.88
C MET A 1 53.43 -38.83 -18.38
N THR A 2 52.50 -39.46 -19.09
CA THR A 2 52.35 -39.94 -20.47
C THR A 2 50.84 -40.25 -20.55
N VAL A 3 50.05 -39.46 -21.26
CA VAL A 3 49.20 -39.81 -22.42
C VAL A 3 49.04 -41.32 -22.70
N VAL A 4 47.81 -41.74 -23.07
CA VAL A 4 47.46 -42.53 -24.29
C VAL A 4 46.27 -43.49 -24.05
N ASP A 5 45.14 -43.10 -24.67
CA ASP A 5 44.28 -43.78 -25.65
C ASP A 5 43.47 -45.10 -25.44
N ILE A 6 42.32 -45.00 -26.10
CA ILE A 6 41.28 -45.95 -26.54
C ILE A 6 41.82 -46.91 -27.63
N PRO A 7 41.23 -48.12 -27.85
CA PRO A 7 40.30 -48.35 -28.98
C PRO A 7 39.12 -49.30 -28.58
N ALA A 8 37.89 -49.22 -29.09
CA ALA A 8 37.31 -49.27 -30.44
C ALA A 8 37.16 -50.70 -31.07
N ASN A 9 35.91 -51.20 -31.02
CA ASN A 9 35.07 -51.61 -32.16
C ASN A 9 35.01 -53.08 -32.69
N SER A 10 33.84 -53.36 -33.29
CA SER A 10 33.42 -54.41 -34.25
C SER A 10 32.68 -55.65 -33.67
N ALA A 11 31.35 -55.83 -33.86
CA ALA A 11 30.55 -56.23 -35.05
C ALA A 11 30.43 -57.79 -35.12
N THR A 12 29.34 -58.52 -35.45
CA THR A 12 28.05 -58.30 -36.18
C THR A 12 27.08 -59.50 -35.84
N PRO A 13 26.02 -59.87 -36.61
CA PRO A 13 24.61 -59.83 -36.19
C PRO A 13 23.93 -61.21 -36.01
N THR A 14 22.66 -61.25 -35.57
CA THR A 14 21.72 -62.31 -36.03
C THR A 14 20.27 -61.89 -35.93
N ARG A 15 19.50 -62.39 -36.89
CA ARG A 15 18.14 -61.99 -37.29
C ARG A 15 17.28 -63.25 -37.28
N THR A 16 16.13 -63.24 -36.60
CA THR A 16 15.03 -64.22 -36.77
C THR A 16 13.73 -63.60 -36.24
N ALA A 17 12.82 -63.18 -37.13
CA ALA A 17 11.62 -63.91 -37.55
C ALA A 17 10.51 -63.92 -36.47
N GLN A 18 9.60 -62.93 -36.52
CA GLN A 18 8.23 -63.03 -37.08
C GLN A 18 7.27 -63.91 -36.28
N ALA A 19 6.32 -63.27 -35.59
CA ALA A 19 4.98 -63.81 -35.36
C ALA A 19 3.95 -62.70 -35.65
N ARG A 20 3.11 -62.95 -36.66
CA ARG A 20 1.92 -62.15 -37.01
C ARG A 20 0.85 -62.36 -35.95
N ALA A 21 0.25 -61.28 -35.45
CA ALA A 21 -1.07 -61.32 -34.82
C ALA A 21 -1.89 -60.11 -35.29
N ALA A 22 -3.18 -60.37 -35.44
CA ALA A 22 -4.11 -59.67 -36.32
C ALA A 22 -4.49 -58.25 -35.88
N ARG A 23 -4.80 -57.42 -36.89
CA ARG A 23 -5.36 -56.07 -36.79
C ARG A 23 -6.69 -56.04 -36.03
N ALA A 24 -6.73 -55.29 -34.93
CA ALA A 24 -7.96 -54.64 -34.45
C ALA A 24 -7.85 -53.15 -34.79
N ARG A 25 -8.81 -52.62 -35.57
CA ARG A 25 -8.90 -51.20 -35.92
C ARG A 25 -9.41 -50.44 -34.69
N ASN A 26 -8.59 -49.57 -34.12
CA ASN A 26 -9.03 -48.56 -33.14
C ASN A 26 -9.11 -47.19 -33.85
N PRO A 27 -10.13 -46.36 -33.62
CA PRO A 27 -10.32 -45.11 -34.35
C PRO A 27 -9.24 -44.09 -33.97
N LEU A 28 -8.75 -43.37 -34.98
CA LEU A 28 -7.73 -42.32 -34.89
C LEU A 28 -8.16 -41.23 -33.89
N THR A 29 -7.59 -41.23 -32.69
CA THR A 29 -7.54 -40.05 -31.83
C THR A 29 -6.51 -39.09 -32.41
N ARG A 30 -6.96 -37.92 -32.87
CA ARG A 30 -6.05 -36.82 -33.24
C ARG A 30 -5.25 -36.42 -31.99
N PRO A 31 -3.92 -36.28 -32.06
CA PRO A 31 -3.18 -35.74 -30.93
C PRO A 31 -3.66 -34.31 -30.67
N ALA A 32 -4.05 -34.04 -29.43
CA ALA A 32 -4.35 -32.70 -28.98
C ALA A 32 -3.10 -31.84 -29.22
N VAL A 33 -3.24 -30.77 -30.01
CA VAL A 33 -2.20 -29.77 -30.15
C VAL A 33 -2.01 -29.13 -28.79
N GLU A 34 -0.95 -29.54 -28.10
CA GLU A 34 -0.49 -28.91 -26.87
C GLU A 34 -0.21 -27.44 -27.21
N ARG A 35 -1.10 -26.55 -26.77
CA ARG A 35 -0.91 -25.11 -26.95
C ARG A 35 0.36 -24.73 -26.22
N ALA A 36 1.35 -24.27 -26.96
CA ALA A 36 2.55 -23.65 -26.41
C ALA A 36 2.16 -22.63 -25.31
N PRO A 37 2.94 -22.53 -24.22
CA PRO A 37 2.65 -21.58 -23.16
C PRO A 37 2.54 -20.19 -23.79
N ARG A 38 1.40 -19.53 -23.58
CA ARG A 38 1.22 -18.11 -23.94
C ARG A 38 2.41 -17.36 -23.34
N VAL A 39 3.25 -16.79 -24.19
CA VAL A 39 4.26 -15.81 -23.76
C VAL A 39 3.52 -14.76 -22.95
N ALA A 40 3.80 -14.69 -21.65
CA ALA A 40 3.16 -13.72 -20.77
C ALA A 40 3.41 -12.33 -21.37
N ALA A 41 2.37 -11.51 -21.49
CA ALA A 41 2.54 -10.11 -21.85
C ALA A 41 3.58 -9.50 -20.87
N PRO A 42 4.49 -8.63 -21.34
CA PRO A 42 5.51 -8.05 -20.48
C PRO A 42 4.85 -7.38 -19.28
N ALA A 43 5.34 -7.69 -18.08
CA ALA A 43 4.81 -7.12 -16.86
C ALA A 43 4.89 -5.59 -16.90
N ARG A 44 3.80 -4.93 -16.51
CA ARG A 44 3.68 -3.46 -16.58
C ARG A 44 3.86 -2.91 -15.16
N VAL A 45 5.10 -2.83 -14.71
CA VAL A 45 5.45 -2.25 -13.41
C VAL A 45 5.83 -0.78 -13.58
N PHE A 46 5.20 0.10 -12.80
CA PHE A 46 5.48 1.53 -12.81
C PHE A 46 6.04 1.97 -11.45
N PRO A 47 7.03 2.87 -11.42
CA PRO A 47 7.54 3.43 -10.17
C PRO A 47 6.49 4.34 -9.54
N PRO A 48 6.35 4.33 -8.21
CA PRO A 48 5.46 5.22 -7.50
C PRO A 48 6.00 6.65 -7.51
N GLN A 49 5.12 7.64 -7.66
CA GLN A 49 5.48 9.06 -7.64
C GLN A 49 5.25 9.71 -6.27
N LEU A 50 4.20 9.29 -5.56
CA LEU A 50 3.87 9.66 -4.18
C LEU A 50 3.92 11.17 -3.93
N ARG A 51 3.33 11.93 -4.86
CA ARG A 51 3.36 13.40 -4.83
C ARG A 51 2.07 14.02 -5.32
N VAL A 52 1.82 15.22 -4.83
CA VAL A 52 0.79 16.11 -5.32
C VAL A 52 1.23 16.67 -6.68
N SER A 53 0.46 16.39 -7.73
CA SER A 53 0.78 16.82 -9.09
C SER A 53 0.25 18.21 -9.40
N GLU A 54 1.10 19.02 -10.04
CA GLU A 54 0.76 20.37 -10.51
C GLU A 54 0.26 20.38 -11.97
N LYS A 55 0.10 19.22 -12.61
CA LYS A 55 -0.50 19.15 -13.95
C LYS A 55 -1.94 19.70 -13.88
N PRO A 56 -2.39 20.52 -14.86
CA PRO A 56 -3.72 21.13 -14.81
C PRO A 56 -4.88 20.15 -14.59
N ALA A 57 -4.89 19.01 -15.30
CA ALA A 57 -5.93 18.00 -15.13
C ALA A 57 -5.93 17.38 -13.72
N ALA A 58 -4.74 17.13 -13.16
CA ALA A 58 -4.58 16.59 -11.81
C ALA A 58 -5.00 17.61 -10.73
N ALA A 59 -4.66 18.88 -10.90
CA ALA A 59 -5.06 19.95 -9.99
C ALA A 59 -6.59 20.14 -9.98
N VAL A 60 -7.23 20.14 -11.16
CA VAL A 60 -8.70 20.21 -11.29
C VAL A 60 -9.37 18.98 -10.65
N LEU A 61 -8.88 17.77 -10.95
CA LEU A 61 -9.42 16.55 -10.36
C LEU A 61 -9.26 16.54 -8.83
N ARG A 62 -8.14 17.04 -8.30
CA ARG A 62 -7.88 17.15 -6.86
C ARG A 62 -8.93 18.02 -6.15
N VAL A 63 -9.28 19.18 -6.70
CA VAL A 63 -10.33 20.04 -6.13
C VAL A 63 -11.69 19.33 -6.13
N ILE A 64 -12.08 18.73 -7.26
CA ILE A 64 -13.36 18.02 -7.39
C ILE A 64 -13.45 16.86 -6.40
N ARG A 65 -12.38 16.07 -6.25
CA ARG A 65 -12.32 14.94 -5.32
C ARG A 65 -12.48 15.35 -3.85
N ARG A 66 -11.99 16.54 -3.47
CA ARG A 66 -12.02 17.04 -2.08
C ARG A 66 -13.35 17.72 -1.75
N GLY A 67 -13.85 18.55 -2.65
CA GLY A 67 -15.09 19.30 -2.42
C GLY A 67 -16.36 18.48 -2.56
N GLY A 68 -16.30 17.30 -3.20
CA GLY A 68 -17.44 16.40 -3.41
C GLY A 68 -18.39 16.92 -4.49
N LEU A 69 -18.95 18.12 -4.32
CA LEU A 69 -19.78 18.83 -5.29
C LEU A 69 -19.27 20.26 -5.43
N VAL A 70 -18.67 20.59 -6.57
CA VAL A 70 -17.97 21.88 -6.76
C VAL A 70 -18.38 22.59 -8.05
N LEU A 71 -18.40 23.92 -8.03
CA LEU A 71 -18.59 24.74 -9.23
C LEU A 71 -17.25 25.09 -9.90
N ARG A 72 -17.31 25.45 -11.19
CA ARG A 72 -16.11 25.77 -11.98
C ARG A 72 -15.38 27.03 -11.49
N ASP A 73 -16.10 28.02 -10.99
CA ASP A 73 -15.53 29.23 -10.39
C ASP A 73 -14.79 28.94 -9.07
N GLU A 74 -15.28 27.96 -8.29
CA GLU A 74 -14.56 27.45 -7.12
C GLU A 74 -13.27 26.75 -7.53
N ILE A 75 -13.30 25.92 -8.59
CA ILE A 75 -12.10 25.29 -9.13
C ILE A 75 -11.09 26.34 -9.61
N VAL A 76 -11.54 27.39 -10.31
CA VAL A 76 -10.66 28.51 -10.72
C VAL A 76 -10.00 29.15 -9.50
N ARG A 77 -10.78 29.46 -8.46
CA ARG A 77 -10.28 30.09 -7.23
C ARG A 77 -9.28 29.20 -6.50
N GLU A 78 -9.51 27.90 -6.39
CA GLU A 78 -8.63 27.00 -5.63
C GLU A 78 -7.38 26.60 -6.41
N THR A 79 -7.50 26.37 -7.73
CA THR A 79 -6.37 25.96 -8.56
C THR A 79 -5.52 27.12 -9.05
N GLN A 80 -6.02 28.36 -9.00
CA GLN A 80 -5.40 29.55 -9.59
C GLN A 80 -5.18 29.43 -11.11
N LEU A 81 -5.86 28.50 -11.78
CA LEU A 81 -5.82 28.34 -13.24
C LEU A 81 -6.82 29.29 -13.91
N SER A 82 -6.55 29.68 -15.15
CA SER A 82 -7.50 30.47 -15.93
C SER A 82 -8.81 29.72 -16.18
N ALA A 83 -9.94 30.42 -16.24
CA ALA A 83 -11.25 29.84 -16.51
C ALA A 83 -11.28 29.01 -17.82
N ALA A 84 -10.56 29.46 -18.85
CA ALA A 84 -10.40 28.72 -20.11
C ALA A 84 -9.67 27.37 -19.91
N THR A 85 -8.64 27.35 -19.06
CA THR A 85 -7.91 26.12 -18.72
C THR A 85 -8.78 25.18 -17.91
N VAL A 86 -9.47 25.67 -16.87
CA VAL A 86 -10.40 24.87 -16.06
C VAL A 86 -11.47 24.24 -16.94
N ASN A 87 -12.11 25.01 -17.83
CA ASN A 87 -13.11 24.47 -18.76
C ASN A 87 -12.55 23.36 -19.63
N ARG A 88 -11.37 23.56 -20.23
CA ARG A 88 -10.71 22.54 -21.05
C ARG A 88 -10.44 21.26 -20.26
N GLN A 89 -9.93 21.37 -19.04
CA GLN A 89 -9.61 20.20 -18.21
C GLN A 89 -10.88 19.49 -17.71
N VAL A 90 -11.91 20.23 -17.30
CA VAL A 90 -13.19 19.65 -16.88
C VAL A 90 -13.81 18.86 -18.03
N THR A 91 -13.86 19.41 -19.24
CA THR A 91 -14.37 18.70 -20.42
C THR A 91 -13.61 17.39 -20.65
N ALA A 92 -12.27 17.42 -20.63
CA ALA A 92 -11.46 16.22 -20.81
C ALA A 92 -11.66 15.18 -19.71
N LEU A 93 -11.84 15.60 -18.45
CA LEU A 93 -12.12 14.69 -17.32
C LEU A 93 -13.52 14.07 -17.41
N ILE A 94 -14.50 14.79 -17.94
CA ILE A 94 -15.85 14.26 -18.22
C ILE A 94 -15.80 13.23 -19.36
N GLU A 95 -15.13 13.56 -20.46
CA GLU A 95 -14.94 12.64 -21.59
C GLU A 95 -14.19 11.36 -21.16
N ALA A 96 -13.27 11.47 -20.21
CA ALA A 96 -12.56 10.35 -19.62
C ALA A 96 -13.39 9.55 -18.58
N GLY A 97 -14.62 9.95 -18.28
CA GLY A 97 -15.50 9.28 -17.31
C GLY A 97 -15.03 9.39 -15.85
N LEU A 98 -14.19 10.37 -15.53
CA LEU A 98 -13.66 10.58 -14.17
C LEU A 98 -14.56 11.51 -13.35
N VAL A 99 -15.25 12.42 -14.02
CA VAL A 99 -16.06 13.49 -13.44
C VAL A 99 -17.38 13.56 -14.20
N ARG A 100 -18.47 13.95 -13.53
CA ARG A 100 -19.76 14.22 -14.17
C ARG A 100 -20.38 15.53 -13.70
N GLU A 101 -21.25 16.08 -14.53
CA GLU A 101 -22.10 17.21 -14.16
C GLU A 101 -23.39 16.72 -13.48
N ARG A 102 -23.84 17.45 -12.46
CA ARG A 102 -25.05 17.15 -11.69
C ARG A 102 -26.15 18.17 -11.96
N ALA A 103 -26.81 18.03 -13.11
CA ALA A 103 -27.93 18.90 -13.49
C ALA A 103 -29.09 18.87 -12.49
N ASP A 104 -29.32 17.73 -11.84
CA ASP A 104 -30.31 17.57 -10.76
C ASP A 104 -29.99 18.36 -9.49
N ARG A 105 -28.74 18.86 -9.36
CA ARG A 105 -28.27 19.66 -8.23
C ARG A 105 -27.96 21.11 -8.61
N ALA A 106 -28.35 21.55 -9.81
CA ALA A 106 -28.23 22.94 -10.19
C ALA A 106 -29.16 23.82 -9.35
N ALA A 107 -28.68 25.00 -8.95
CA ALA A 107 -29.51 25.97 -8.24
C ALA A 107 -30.68 26.43 -9.13
N SER A 108 -31.92 26.30 -8.64
CA SER A 108 -33.12 26.74 -9.33
C SER A 108 -33.27 28.27 -9.28
N GLY A 109 -33.75 28.89 -10.36
CA GLY A 109 -34.11 30.32 -10.38
C GLY A 109 -32.98 31.31 -10.67
N VAL A 110 -31.79 30.82 -11.07
CA VAL A 110 -30.67 31.71 -11.48
C VAL A 110 -30.88 32.20 -12.92
N VAL A 111 -30.83 33.51 -13.12
CA VAL A 111 -30.89 34.13 -14.46
C VAL A 111 -29.56 33.88 -15.20
N GLY A 112 -29.63 33.27 -16.38
CA GLY A 112 -28.46 32.92 -17.21
C GLY A 112 -28.30 31.41 -17.41
N ARG A 113 -27.17 30.98 -17.99
CA ARG A 113 -26.88 29.54 -18.19
C ARG A 113 -26.73 28.85 -16.83
N PRO A 114 -27.46 27.76 -16.55
CA PRO A 114 -27.36 27.05 -15.27
C PRO A 114 -25.92 26.66 -14.95
N ARG A 115 -25.48 26.96 -13.72
CA ARG A 115 -24.18 26.53 -13.21
C ARG A 115 -24.30 25.09 -12.74
N LEU A 116 -23.79 24.16 -13.52
CA LEU A 116 -23.85 22.74 -13.22
C LEU A 116 -22.71 22.37 -12.27
N PRO A 117 -22.99 21.88 -11.06
CA PRO A 117 -21.97 21.37 -10.16
C PRO A 117 -21.33 20.10 -10.71
N LEU A 118 -20.06 19.91 -10.35
CA LEU A 118 -19.22 18.79 -10.76
C LEU A 118 -18.95 17.89 -9.56
N GLU A 119 -18.93 16.58 -9.79
CA GLU A 119 -18.50 15.58 -8.82
C GLU A 119 -17.71 14.47 -9.51
N VAL A 120 -16.99 13.66 -8.73
CA VAL A 120 -16.43 12.40 -9.21
C VAL A 120 -17.54 11.49 -9.73
N ASP A 121 -17.37 10.89 -10.91
CA ASP A 121 -18.35 9.95 -11.44
C ASP A 121 -18.31 8.62 -10.65
N PRO A 122 -19.38 8.25 -9.92
CA PRO A 122 -19.41 7.00 -9.15
C PRO A 122 -19.43 5.74 -10.05
N THR A 123 -19.80 5.89 -11.32
CA THR A 123 -19.79 4.83 -12.33
C THR A 123 -18.45 4.71 -13.07
N GLY A 124 -17.56 5.67 -12.85
CA GLY A 124 -16.25 5.77 -13.48
C GLY A 124 -15.30 4.60 -13.17
N PRO A 125 -14.05 4.68 -13.61
CA PRO A 125 -13.08 3.61 -13.43
C PRO A 125 -12.69 3.41 -11.95
N LEU A 126 -12.16 2.22 -11.65
CA LEU A 126 -11.72 1.82 -10.32
C LEU A 126 -10.23 1.45 -10.30
N ALA A 127 -9.65 1.37 -9.11
CA ALA A 127 -8.26 0.94 -8.89
C ALA A 127 -8.17 -0.11 -7.77
N LEU A 128 -7.34 -1.14 -7.98
CA LEU A 128 -7.16 -2.23 -7.03
C LEU A 128 -6.02 -1.91 -6.04
N GLY A 129 -6.30 -1.77 -4.75
CA GLY A 129 -5.28 -1.71 -3.71
C GLY A 129 -4.95 -3.10 -3.17
N ILE A 130 -3.68 -3.40 -2.98
CA ILE A 130 -3.18 -4.58 -2.25
C ILE A 130 -2.22 -4.10 -1.17
N HIS A 131 -2.50 -4.40 0.09
CA HIS A 131 -1.51 -4.26 1.16
C HIS A 131 -1.01 -5.64 1.57
N ILE A 132 0.30 -5.85 1.51
CA ILE A 132 0.93 -7.09 1.96
C ILE A 132 1.45 -6.87 3.37
N GLY A 133 0.74 -7.42 4.35
CA GLY A 133 1.12 -7.34 5.77
C GLY A 133 1.70 -8.67 6.26
N PHE A 134 2.38 -8.64 7.40
CA PHE A 134 3.01 -9.84 7.99
C PHE A 134 2.01 -10.90 8.45
N ARG A 135 0.92 -10.49 9.11
CA ARG A 135 -0.14 -11.42 9.56
C ARG A 135 -1.36 -11.42 8.65
N VAL A 136 -1.72 -10.24 8.13
CA VAL A 136 -2.91 -10.04 7.31
C VAL A 136 -2.56 -9.14 6.14
N SER A 137 -2.87 -9.63 4.95
CA SER A 137 -2.89 -8.86 3.72
C SER A 137 -4.31 -8.41 3.41
N THR A 138 -4.46 -7.26 2.76
CA THR A 138 -5.77 -6.74 2.39
C THR A 138 -5.81 -6.46 0.89
N VAL A 139 -6.98 -6.68 0.29
CA VAL A 139 -7.25 -6.29 -1.09
C VAL A 139 -8.46 -5.38 -1.06
N THR A 140 -8.34 -4.21 -1.66
CA THR A 140 -9.36 -3.17 -1.67
C THR A 140 -9.63 -2.71 -3.09
N MET A 141 -10.86 -2.27 -3.33
CA MET A 141 -11.24 -1.59 -4.55
C MET A 141 -11.51 -0.13 -4.21
N HIS A 142 -10.93 0.79 -4.98
CA HIS A 142 -11.09 2.22 -4.78
C HIS A 142 -11.73 2.86 -6.00
N ASP A 143 -12.64 3.81 -5.77
CA ASP A 143 -12.98 4.77 -6.82
C ASP A 143 -11.90 5.86 -6.94
N VAL A 144 -12.03 6.72 -7.95
CA VAL A 144 -11.03 7.79 -8.19
C VAL A 144 -11.03 8.88 -7.12
N SER A 145 -12.06 8.98 -6.27
CA SER A 145 -12.02 9.86 -5.09
C SER A 145 -11.04 9.35 -4.04
N GLY A 146 -10.74 8.04 -4.05
CA GLY A 146 -9.93 7.33 -3.06
C GLY A 146 -10.78 6.53 -2.08
N LYS A 147 -12.11 6.59 -2.19
CA LYS A 147 -13.05 5.86 -1.34
C LYS A 147 -12.96 4.36 -1.62
N ILE A 148 -12.90 3.58 -0.55
CA ILE A 148 -12.96 2.12 -0.61
C ILE A 148 -14.40 1.70 -0.92
N VAL A 149 -14.61 1.10 -2.09
CA VAL A 149 -15.92 0.57 -2.54
C VAL A 149 -16.07 -0.93 -2.29
N GLY A 150 -14.98 -1.62 -1.95
CA GLY A 150 -15.01 -2.98 -1.44
C GLY A 150 -13.67 -3.39 -0.84
N ALA A 151 -13.69 -4.37 0.06
CA ALA A 151 -12.48 -4.87 0.71
C ALA A 151 -12.61 -6.35 1.07
N ILE A 152 -11.48 -7.05 1.05
CA ILE A 152 -11.30 -8.37 1.67
C ILE A 152 -10.00 -8.40 2.47
N GLN A 153 -9.95 -9.27 3.47
CA GLN A 153 -8.74 -9.57 4.23
C GLN A 153 -8.33 -11.02 3.98
N ILE A 154 -7.03 -11.26 3.95
CA ILE A 154 -6.42 -12.55 3.65
C ILE A 154 -5.37 -12.80 4.73
N PRO A 155 -5.44 -13.90 5.49
CA PRO A 155 -4.33 -14.30 6.34
C PRO A 155 -3.07 -14.46 5.49
N THR A 156 -1.99 -13.79 5.86
CA THR A 156 -0.71 -13.95 5.18
C THR A 156 -0.12 -15.30 5.59
N PRO A 157 0.22 -16.19 4.65
CA PRO A 157 0.81 -17.49 4.98
C PRO A 157 2.06 -17.38 5.87
N GLU A 158 2.12 -18.22 6.90
CA GLU A 158 3.21 -18.19 7.90
C GLU A 158 4.52 -18.80 7.40
N SER A 159 4.49 -19.57 6.30
CA SER A 159 5.68 -20.19 5.71
C SER A 159 6.76 -19.17 5.34
N GLY A 160 6.38 -17.90 5.12
CA GLY A 160 7.27 -16.83 4.68
C GLY A 160 7.71 -16.97 3.21
N GLU A 161 7.47 -18.12 2.58
CA GLU A 161 7.90 -18.39 1.21
C GLU A 161 7.21 -17.44 0.21
N PRO A 162 7.97 -16.58 -0.50
CA PRO A 162 7.38 -15.55 -1.35
C PRO A 162 6.42 -16.11 -2.40
N GLY A 163 6.75 -17.27 -2.99
CA GLY A 163 5.92 -17.90 -4.01
C GLY A 163 4.52 -18.29 -3.51
N GLU A 164 4.44 -18.84 -2.30
CA GLU A 164 3.17 -19.26 -1.70
C GLU A 164 2.32 -18.06 -1.33
N VAL A 165 2.90 -17.08 -0.62
CA VAL A 165 2.22 -15.85 -0.21
C VAL A 165 1.65 -15.12 -1.43
N LEU A 166 2.45 -14.94 -2.48
CA LEU A 166 2.03 -14.25 -3.69
C LEU A 166 0.96 -15.04 -4.47
N SER A 167 1.01 -16.36 -4.47
CA SER A 167 -0.02 -17.19 -5.10
C SER A 167 -1.37 -17.05 -4.40
N VAL A 168 -1.39 -17.06 -3.06
CA VAL A 168 -2.60 -16.88 -2.25
C VAL A 168 -3.19 -15.48 -2.45
N ILE A 169 -2.35 -14.45 -2.42
CA ILE A 169 -2.77 -13.06 -2.63
C ILE A 169 -3.31 -12.87 -4.06
N ALA A 170 -2.58 -13.32 -5.08
CA ALA A 170 -3.00 -13.18 -6.48
C ALA A 170 -4.31 -13.93 -6.77
N THR A 171 -4.48 -15.14 -6.24
CA THR A 171 -5.72 -15.91 -6.39
C THR A 171 -6.90 -15.19 -5.75
N SER A 172 -6.71 -14.65 -4.54
CA SER A 172 -7.74 -13.89 -3.84
C SER A 172 -8.06 -12.57 -4.54
N ALA A 173 -7.04 -11.86 -5.03
CA ALA A 173 -7.19 -10.63 -5.80
C ALA A 173 -7.97 -10.85 -7.09
N ARG A 174 -7.68 -11.91 -7.87
CA ARG A 174 -8.46 -12.27 -9.07
C ARG A 174 -9.91 -12.57 -8.75
N ARG A 175 -10.19 -13.35 -7.70
CA ARG A 175 -11.56 -13.64 -7.25
C ARG A 175 -12.30 -12.38 -6.83
N PHE A 176 -11.60 -11.45 -6.18
CA PHE A 176 -12.16 -10.18 -5.78
C PHE A 176 -12.43 -9.26 -6.99
N LEU A 177 -11.51 -9.21 -7.96
CA LEU A 177 -11.66 -8.48 -9.23
C LEU A 177 -12.89 -8.94 -10.02
N ALA A 178 -13.17 -10.24 -10.05
CA ALA A 178 -14.32 -10.80 -10.76
C ALA A 178 -15.69 -10.27 -10.26
N ARG A 179 -15.75 -9.63 -9.08
CA ARG A 179 -16.98 -8.99 -8.57
C ARG A 179 -17.28 -7.65 -9.25
N TRP A 180 -16.35 -7.12 -10.02
CA TRP A 180 -16.41 -5.81 -10.67
C TRP A 180 -16.48 -5.93 -12.19
N ASP A 181 -17.14 -6.99 -12.67
CA ASP A 181 -17.34 -7.23 -14.10
C ASP A 181 -18.05 -6.03 -14.76
N GLY A 182 -17.62 -5.67 -15.97
CA GLY A 182 -18.09 -4.49 -16.68
C GLY A 182 -17.56 -3.14 -16.18
N ARG A 183 -16.69 -3.10 -15.15
CA ARG A 183 -16.01 -1.88 -14.71
C ARG A 183 -14.59 -1.82 -15.27
N THR A 184 -14.16 -0.63 -15.69
CA THR A 184 -12.78 -0.37 -16.07
C THR A 184 -11.88 -0.33 -14.83
N ILE A 185 -10.89 -1.21 -14.75
CA ILE A 185 -9.88 -1.23 -13.68
C ILE A 185 -8.57 -0.66 -14.22
N LEU A 186 -8.12 0.46 -13.67
CA LEU A 186 -6.98 1.22 -14.19
C LEU A 186 -5.63 0.53 -13.94
N GLY A 187 -5.55 -0.27 -12.88
CA GLY A 187 -4.33 -0.91 -12.42
C GLY A 187 -4.45 -1.37 -10.97
N ALA A 188 -3.33 -1.86 -10.44
CA ALA A 188 -3.21 -2.18 -9.03
C ALA A 188 -2.07 -1.43 -8.34
N GLY A 189 -2.28 -1.03 -7.09
CA GLY A 189 -1.25 -0.50 -6.21
C GLY A 189 -0.93 -1.51 -5.13
N ILE A 190 0.35 -1.74 -4.87
CA ILE A 190 0.83 -2.66 -3.85
C ILE A 190 1.59 -1.86 -2.81
N ALA A 191 1.10 -1.84 -1.57
CA ALA A 191 1.81 -1.32 -0.42
C ALA A 191 2.39 -2.47 0.40
N ILE A 192 3.68 -2.43 0.70
CA ILE A 192 4.37 -3.47 1.47
C ILE A 192 5.44 -2.88 2.37
N GLY A 193 5.70 -3.51 3.52
CA GLY A 193 6.87 -3.21 4.33
C GLY A 193 8.19 -3.60 3.63
N GLY A 194 9.30 -3.44 4.35
CA GLY A 194 10.62 -3.74 3.78
C GLY A 194 11.07 -2.71 2.75
N ARG A 195 12.15 -3.03 2.05
CA ARG A 195 12.83 -2.13 1.10
C ARG A 195 12.48 -2.52 -0.32
N VAL A 196 11.89 -1.59 -1.05
CA VAL A 196 11.40 -1.79 -2.43
C VAL A 196 12.13 -0.84 -3.37
N ASP A 197 12.55 -1.33 -4.54
CA ASP A 197 13.14 -0.51 -5.60
C ASP A 197 12.09 0.00 -6.61
N ASP A 198 12.49 0.91 -7.51
CA ASP A 198 11.62 1.50 -8.53
C ASP A 198 11.04 0.49 -9.54
N ARG A 199 11.60 -0.73 -9.60
CA ARG A 199 11.11 -1.83 -10.44
C ARG A 199 10.11 -2.71 -9.69
N GLY A 200 9.76 -2.36 -8.46
CA GLY A 200 8.89 -3.14 -7.59
C GLY A 200 9.52 -4.45 -7.11
N VAL A 201 10.85 -4.51 -7.00
CA VAL A 201 11.57 -5.62 -6.36
C VAL A 201 11.70 -5.33 -4.88
N VAL A 202 11.31 -6.29 -4.04
CA VAL A 202 11.55 -6.25 -2.59
C VAL A 202 12.98 -6.74 -2.36
N ALA A 203 13.91 -5.81 -2.16
CA ALA A 203 15.31 -6.10 -1.89
C ALA A 203 15.45 -6.91 -0.59
N ASP A 204 14.75 -6.48 0.46
CA ASP A 204 14.65 -7.21 1.71
C ASP A 204 13.36 -6.87 2.47
N HIS A 205 12.78 -7.87 3.15
CA HIS A 205 11.68 -7.69 4.09
C HIS A 205 11.91 -8.57 5.32
N PRO A 206 12.57 -8.06 6.38
CA PRO A 206 13.04 -8.86 7.51
C PRO A 206 11.98 -9.77 8.12
N ARG A 207 10.77 -9.24 8.38
CA ARG A 207 9.70 -10.04 9.00
C ARG A 207 9.10 -11.11 8.11
N LEU A 208 9.07 -10.91 6.78
CA LEU A 208 8.58 -11.93 5.86
C LEU A 208 9.72 -12.87 5.42
N GLY A 209 10.97 -12.58 5.78
CA GLY A 209 12.15 -13.32 5.32
C GLY A 209 12.44 -13.16 3.83
N TRP A 210 11.86 -12.15 3.16
CA TRP A 210 12.02 -12.00 1.72
C TRP A 210 13.34 -11.31 1.38
N LYS A 211 13.94 -11.75 0.28
CA LYS A 211 15.13 -11.15 -0.32
C LYS A 211 15.04 -11.24 -1.83
N ASP A 212 15.33 -10.14 -2.52
CA ASP A 212 15.35 -10.02 -3.98
C ASP A 212 14.08 -10.58 -4.68
N VAL A 213 12.90 -10.29 -4.14
CA VAL A 213 11.62 -10.79 -4.68
C VAL A 213 11.06 -9.83 -5.71
N ALA A 214 10.93 -10.28 -6.96
CA ALA A 214 10.29 -9.55 -8.07
C ALA A 214 8.76 -9.43 -7.90
N LEU A 215 8.34 -8.70 -6.86
CA LEU A 215 6.95 -8.58 -6.43
C LEU A 215 6.05 -7.98 -7.51
N GLY A 216 6.46 -6.85 -8.08
CA GLY A 216 5.69 -6.15 -9.12
C GLY A 216 5.44 -7.02 -10.33
N GLU A 217 6.49 -7.65 -10.87
CA GLU A 217 6.38 -8.53 -12.04
C GLU A 217 5.45 -9.72 -11.78
N ARG A 218 5.66 -10.42 -10.66
CA ARG A 218 4.88 -11.61 -10.31
C ARG A 218 3.41 -11.30 -10.12
N LEU A 219 3.07 -10.22 -9.39
CA LEU A 219 1.68 -9.85 -9.19
C LEU A 219 1.04 -9.28 -10.45
N SER A 220 1.75 -8.45 -11.22
CA SER A 220 1.26 -7.93 -12.51
C SER A 220 0.89 -9.06 -13.45
N GLY A 221 1.79 -10.04 -13.64
CA GLY A 221 1.54 -11.21 -14.48
C GLY A 221 0.40 -12.08 -13.94
N ALA A 222 0.29 -12.24 -12.63
CA ALA A 222 -0.74 -13.08 -12.03
C ALA A 222 -2.15 -12.46 -12.05
N ILE A 223 -2.28 -11.14 -11.90
CA ILE A 223 -3.59 -10.45 -11.89
C ILE A 223 -3.96 -9.85 -13.24
N GLY A 224 -3.01 -9.72 -14.18
CA GLY A 224 -3.24 -9.18 -15.52
C GLY A 224 -3.34 -7.66 -15.60
N LEU A 225 -2.98 -6.95 -14.53
CA LEU A 225 -3.06 -5.48 -14.45
C LEU A 225 -1.68 -4.85 -14.42
N PRO A 226 -1.52 -3.60 -14.89
CA PRO A 226 -0.36 -2.81 -14.55
C PRO A 226 -0.31 -2.58 -13.03
N VAL A 227 0.89 -2.58 -12.46
CA VAL A 227 1.08 -2.42 -11.02
C VAL A 227 2.07 -1.33 -10.66
N THR A 228 1.78 -0.66 -9.56
CA THR A 228 2.73 0.21 -8.86
C THR A 228 3.03 -0.42 -7.51
N VAL A 229 4.30 -0.52 -7.13
CA VAL A 229 4.71 -1.04 -5.81
C VAL A 229 5.33 0.09 -5.02
N ALA A 230 4.84 0.31 -3.80
CA ALA A 230 5.31 1.37 -2.92
C ALA A 230 5.64 0.84 -1.52
N PRO A 231 6.69 1.36 -0.87
CA PRO A 231 6.92 1.13 0.56
C PRO A 231 5.73 1.60 1.39
N HIS A 232 5.34 0.81 2.40
CA HIS A 232 4.09 1.01 3.14
C HIS A 232 3.98 2.39 3.78
N VAL A 233 5.03 2.85 4.47
CA VAL A 233 4.99 4.11 5.23
C VAL A 233 4.99 5.32 4.29
N GLU A 234 5.69 5.22 3.15
CA GLU A 234 5.67 6.24 2.10
C GLU A 234 4.31 6.30 1.41
N ALA A 235 3.70 5.15 1.11
CA ALA A 235 2.36 5.08 0.55
C ALA A 235 1.29 5.59 1.55
N MET A 236 1.46 5.34 2.85
CA MET A 236 0.63 5.94 3.89
C MET A 236 0.78 7.47 3.90
N ALA A 237 2.01 7.98 3.86
CA ALA A 237 2.28 9.41 3.78
C ALA A 237 1.63 10.04 2.55
N ALA A 238 1.72 9.38 1.38
CA ALA A 238 1.06 9.81 0.16
C ALA A 238 -0.47 9.85 0.30
N ALA A 239 -1.07 8.84 0.95
CA ALA A 239 -2.50 8.82 1.21
C ALA A 239 -2.95 10.04 2.03
N GLU A 240 -2.22 10.36 3.10
CA GLU A 240 -2.48 11.55 3.92
C GLU A 240 -2.26 12.85 3.14
N LEU A 241 -1.16 12.97 2.37
CA LEU A 241 -0.89 14.13 1.52
C LEU A 241 -2.02 14.41 0.53
N HIS A 242 -2.62 13.37 -0.05
CA HIS A 242 -3.73 13.53 -0.98
C HIS A 242 -5.01 14.02 -0.31
N LEU A 243 -5.18 13.78 0.99
CA LEU A 243 -6.31 14.26 1.79
C LEU A 243 -6.07 15.65 2.41
N SER A 244 -4.81 16.00 2.70
CA SER A 244 -4.41 17.28 3.31
C SER A 244 -4.75 18.50 2.46
N GLU A 245 -5.17 19.59 3.10
CA GLU A 245 -5.46 20.86 2.41
C GLU A 245 -4.26 21.41 1.62
N SER A 246 -4.48 22.33 0.67
CA SER A 246 -3.40 22.86 -0.17
C SER A 246 -2.28 23.50 0.66
N LEU A 247 -2.65 24.28 1.70
CA LEU A 247 -1.70 24.86 2.66
C LEU A 247 -1.00 23.79 3.51
N GLU A 248 -1.68 22.67 3.78
CA GLU A 248 -1.08 21.55 4.49
C GLU A 248 -0.08 20.76 3.65
N SER A 249 -0.20 20.81 2.32
CA SER A 249 0.76 20.15 1.42
C SER A 249 2.07 20.92 1.27
N GLN A 250 2.11 22.21 1.65
CA GLN A 250 3.32 23.02 1.65
C GLN A 250 4.14 22.80 2.94
N GLY A 251 5.47 22.86 2.83
CA GLY A 251 6.39 22.65 3.95
C GLY A 251 6.83 21.19 4.13
N SER A 252 7.16 20.83 5.37
CA SER A 252 7.75 19.55 5.76
C SER A 252 6.86 18.81 6.76
N THR A 253 6.60 17.54 6.49
CA THR A 253 5.78 16.69 7.36
C THR A 253 6.47 15.36 7.57
N LEU A 254 6.71 14.99 8.82
CA LEU A 254 7.21 13.68 9.20
C LEU A 254 6.03 12.78 9.58
N TYR A 255 5.99 11.60 8.98
CA TYR A 255 5.05 10.55 9.31
C TYR A 255 5.77 9.50 10.14
N PHE A 256 5.27 9.21 11.33
CA PHE A 256 5.79 8.16 12.20
C PHE A 256 4.77 7.03 12.30
N TYR A 257 5.14 5.85 11.80
CA TYR A 257 4.27 4.68 11.75
C TYR A 257 4.59 3.68 12.85
N GLY A 258 3.55 3.16 13.51
CA GLY A 258 3.65 2.05 14.45
C GLY A 258 2.47 1.09 14.34
N ARG A 259 2.77 -0.20 14.12
CA ARG A 259 1.85 -1.32 14.35
C ARG A 259 2.61 -2.64 14.44
N GLU A 260 2.70 -3.34 13.32
CA GLU A 260 3.38 -4.62 13.19
C GLU A 260 4.82 -4.40 12.69
N THR A 261 5.08 -3.23 12.10
CA THR A 261 6.43 -2.68 11.90
C THR A 261 6.45 -1.26 12.45
N VAL A 262 7.65 -0.71 12.58
CA VAL A 262 7.85 0.73 12.81
C VAL A 262 8.60 1.33 11.64
N GLY A 263 8.26 2.57 11.28
CA GLY A 263 8.89 3.23 10.15
C GLY A 263 8.55 4.70 10.09
N VAL A 264 9.27 5.44 9.25
CA VAL A 264 9.01 6.86 9.02
C VAL A 264 9.01 7.18 7.53
N ALA A 265 8.30 8.23 7.17
CA ALA A 265 8.38 8.85 5.86
C ALA A 265 8.41 10.37 6.03
N LEU A 266 9.17 11.05 5.18
CA LEU A 266 9.27 12.50 5.15
C LEU A 266 8.59 13.00 3.88
N ALA A 267 7.68 13.95 4.01
CA ALA A 267 7.13 14.68 2.87
C ALA A 267 7.68 16.10 2.87
N LEU A 268 8.15 16.55 1.71
CA LEU A 268 8.68 17.89 1.47
C LEU A 268 7.95 18.49 0.28
N HIS A 269 7.33 19.65 0.47
CA HIS A 269 6.66 20.42 -0.59
C HIS A 269 5.70 19.57 -1.43
N GLY A 270 4.82 18.81 -0.77
CA GLY A 270 3.80 17.98 -1.42
C GLY A 270 4.33 16.68 -2.06
N ALA A 271 5.60 16.31 -1.86
CA ALA A 271 6.16 15.06 -2.36
C ALA A 271 6.74 14.21 -1.22
N VAL A 272 6.43 12.91 -1.20
CA VAL A 272 7.09 11.98 -0.28
C VAL A 272 8.53 11.75 -0.75
N HIS A 273 9.48 12.01 0.14
CA HIS A 273 10.88 11.73 -0.09
C HIS A 273 11.12 10.21 -0.07
N SER A 274 11.51 9.68 -1.23
CA SER A 274 11.84 8.26 -1.44
C SER A 274 13.35 8.14 -1.73
N PRO A 275 14.19 7.76 -0.74
CA PRO A 275 15.63 7.67 -0.95
C PRO A 275 15.99 6.55 -1.94
N LYS A 276 17.03 6.75 -2.77
CA LYS A 276 17.55 5.68 -3.66
C LYS A 276 18.01 4.44 -2.91
N SER A 277 18.46 4.63 -1.68
CA SER A 277 18.83 3.54 -0.80
C SER A 277 17.62 2.80 -0.26
N GLY A 278 16.37 3.16 -0.54
CA GLY A 278 15.16 2.58 0.04
C GLY A 278 14.61 3.35 1.24
N PRO A 279 13.48 2.91 1.82
CA PRO A 279 12.77 3.61 2.87
C PRO A 279 13.60 3.78 4.15
N HIS A 280 13.22 4.78 4.95
CA HIS A 280 13.82 5.02 6.26
C HIS A 280 13.63 3.80 7.18
N THR A 281 14.67 3.43 7.92
CA THR A 281 14.64 2.31 8.86
C THR A 281 14.91 2.81 10.27
N ILE A 282 13.93 2.62 11.16
CA ILE A 282 14.04 3.02 12.58
C ILE A 282 13.84 1.86 13.55
N GLY A 283 13.48 0.67 13.06
CA GLY A 283 13.21 -0.48 13.91
C GLY A 283 14.39 -0.96 14.75
N HIS A 284 15.62 -0.67 14.31
CA HIS A 284 16.85 -1.01 15.01
C HIS A 284 17.27 0.04 16.06
N LEU A 285 16.58 1.18 16.15
CA LEU A 285 16.94 2.22 17.11
C LEU A 285 16.86 1.68 18.55
N PRO A 286 17.75 2.13 19.45
CA PRO A 286 17.82 1.60 20.80
C PRO A 286 16.62 2.05 21.63
N THR A 287 16.06 1.14 22.42
CA THR A 287 15.05 1.45 23.43
C THR A 287 15.69 1.60 24.81
N ARG A 288 15.21 2.56 25.60
CA ARG A 288 15.74 2.82 26.95
C ARG A 288 14.71 2.47 28.02
N ASN A 289 15.21 2.00 29.17
CA ASN A 289 14.45 1.76 30.39
C ASN A 289 13.20 0.90 30.16
N VAL A 290 13.34 -0.15 29.34
CA VAL A 290 12.25 -1.07 29.06
C VAL A 290 12.22 -2.15 30.14
N THR A 291 11.07 -2.40 30.75
CA THR A 291 10.89 -3.33 31.87
C THR A 291 9.87 -4.44 31.58
N LEU A 292 8.74 -4.14 30.94
CA LEU A 292 7.74 -5.14 30.59
C LEU A 292 7.79 -5.54 29.11
N LEU A 293 8.19 -4.63 28.22
CA LEU A 293 8.35 -4.90 26.79
C LEU A 293 9.72 -5.52 26.47
N ASP A 294 9.91 -5.96 25.22
CA ASP A 294 11.15 -6.60 24.74
C ASP A 294 11.65 -7.72 25.70
N PRO A 295 10.83 -8.74 26.00
CA PRO A 295 11.19 -9.79 26.96
C PRO A 295 12.43 -10.60 26.55
N ARG A 296 12.89 -10.46 25.31
CA ARG A 296 14.09 -11.10 24.76
C ARG A 296 15.35 -10.25 24.94
N GLY A 297 15.24 -9.01 25.43
CA GLY A 297 16.36 -8.12 25.69
C GLY A 297 17.15 -7.74 24.44
N THR A 298 16.47 -7.56 23.31
CA THR A 298 17.11 -7.20 22.03
C THR A 298 17.61 -5.76 22.01
N GLY A 299 17.00 -4.88 22.79
CA GLY A 299 17.26 -3.45 22.85
C GLY A 299 16.78 -2.68 21.62
N ARG A 300 15.95 -3.27 20.74
CA ARG A 300 15.52 -2.66 19.47
C ARG A 300 14.08 -2.19 19.51
N LEU A 301 13.81 -1.03 18.90
CA LEU A 301 12.49 -0.40 18.87
C LEU A 301 11.40 -1.33 18.34
N GLU A 302 11.61 -1.97 17.19
CA GLU A 302 10.59 -2.84 16.58
C GLU A 302 10.26 -4.07 17.44
N ASP A 303 11.28 -4.64 18.08
CA ASP A 303 11.16 -5.79 18.98
C ASP A 303 10.47 -5.42 20.32
N ALA A 304 10.33 -4.14 20.63
CA ALA A 304 9.65 -3.65 21.84
C ALA A 304 8.19 -3.25 21.60
N VAL A 305 7.89 -2.59 20.48
CA VAL A 305 6.62 -1.83 20.33
C VAL A 305 5.65 -2.40 19.30
N THR A 306 6.02 -3.46 18.58
CA THR A 306 5.10 -4.07 17.61
C THR A 306 3.95 -4.81 18.27
N ASP A 307 2.84 -4.99 17.56
CA ASP A 307 1.69 -5.73 18.09
C ASP A 307 2.08 -7.15 18.52
N THR A 308 2.90 -7.84 17.70
CA THR A 308 3.44 -9.16 18.04
C THR A 308 4.31 -9.12 19.31
N ALA A 309 5.23 -8.15 19.42
CA ALA A 309 6.10 -8.01 20.60
C ALA A 309 5.32 -7.70 21.89
N VAL A 310 4.31 -6.83 21.81
CA VAL A 310 3.49 -6.42 22.95
C VAL A 310 2.60 -7.56 23.44
N VAL A 311 2.09 -8.39 22.53
CA VAL A 311 1.35 -9.61 22.90
C VAL A 311 2.29 -10.62 23.58
N GLU A 312 3.50 -10.82 23.05
CA GLU A 312 4.50 -11.69 23.68
C GLU A 312 4.86 -11.21 25.09
N ALA A 313 5.13 -9.91 25.26
CA ALA A 313 5.38 -9.29 26.56
C ALA A 313 4.23 -9.56 27.56
N ALA A 314 2.97 -9.38 27.13
CA ALA A 314 1.81 -9.66 27.96
C ALA A 314 1.69 -11.16 28.34
N GLN A 315 2.02 -12.07 27.43
CA GLN A 315 2.02 -13.51 27.69
C GLN A 315 3.11 -13.92 28.67
N VAL A 316 4.30 -13.32 28.61
CA VAL A 316 5.37 -13.52 29.61
C VAL A 316 4.90 -13.09 31.01
N GLN A 317 4.07 -12.05 31.09
CA GLN A 317 3.39 -11.62 32.32
C GLN A 317 2.16 -12.48 32.70
N LYS A 318 1.98 -13.64 32.05
CA LYS A 318 0.88 -14.60 32.27
C LYS A 318 -0.51 -14.02 32.01
N LEU A 319 -0.63 -12.99 31.19
CA LEU A 319 -1.92 -12.49 30.74
C LEU A 319 -2.47 -13.39 29.62
N ALA A 320 -3.75 -13.76 29.72
CA ALA A 320 -4.43 -14.59 28.73
C ALA A 320 -4.86 -13.76 27.50
N VAL A 321 -3.89 -13.33 26.68
CA VAL A 321 -4.11 -12.54 25.46
C VAL A 321 -3.54 -13.24 24.23
N ARG A 322 -4.21 -13.08 23.08
CA ARG A 322 -3.73 -13.56 21.77
C ARG A 322 -3.49 -12.42 20.80
N THR A 323 -4.12 -11.27 21.05
CA THR A 323 -4.05 -10.08 20.22
C THR A 323 -3.91 -8.83 21.08
N VAL A 324 -3.45 -7.73 20.47
CA VAL A 324 -3.43 -6.42 21.12
C VAL A 324 -4.84 -5.96 21.50
N ALA A 325 -5.87 -6.34 20.74
CA ALA A 325 -7.26 -6.06 21.11
C ALA A 325 -7.67 -6.74 22.42
N ASP A 326 -7.18 -7.96 22.70
CA ASP A 326 -7.42 -8.61 24.00
C ASP A 326 -6.72 -7.86 25.13
N LEU A 327 -5.50 -7.37 24.89
CA LEU A 327 -4.76 -6.56 25.85
C LEU A 327 -5.49 -5.25 26.17
N HIS A 328 -6.04 -4.57 25.15
CA HIS A 328 -6.86 -3.38 25.34
C HIS A 328 -8.09 -3.68 26.21
N LYS A 329 -8.82 -4.76 25.92
CA LYS A 329 -9.98 -5.19 26.73
C LYS A 329 -9.62 -5.47 28.18
N LEU A 330 -8.47 -6.13 28.44
CA LEU A 330 -8.01 -6.34 29.81
C LEU A 330 -7.70 -5.03 30.55
N ALA A 331 -7.07 -4.07 29.85
CA ALA A 331 -6.77 -2.76 30.41
C ALA A 331 -8.04 -1.96 30.71
N GLU A 332 -9.04 -1.98 29.81
CA GLU A 332 -10.37 -1.39 30.03
C GLU A 332 -11.08 -2.03 31.22
N GLY A 333 -10.95 -3.35 31.38
CA GLY A 333 -11.42 -4.11 32.54
C GLY A 333 -10.67 -3.86 33.84
N GLY A 334 -9.69 -2.94 33.85
CA GLY A 334 -8.99 -2.51 35.06
C GLY A 334 -7.70 -3.28 35.38
N ASN A 335 -7.27 -4.21 34.54
CA ASN A 335 -6.04 -4.97 34.80
C ASN A 335 -4.80 -4.06 34.82
N ALA A 336 -4.11 -4.02 35.96
CA ALA A 336 -2.99 -3.11 36.18
C ALA A 336 -1.78 -3.41 35.28
N THR A 337 -1.45 -4.69 35.07
CA THR A 337 -0.33 -5.11 34.21
C THR A 337 -0.60 -4.75 32.75
N ALA A 338 -1.82 -4.97 32.26
CA ALA A 338 -2.20 -4.59 30.90
C ALA A 338 -2.07 -3.08 30.68
N LYS A 339 -2.55 -2.27 31.64
CA LYS A 339 -2.37 -0.81 31.62
C LYS A 339 -0.90 -0.41 31.63
N ALA A 340 -0.07 -1.06 32.43
CA ALA A 340 1.37 -0.78 32.51
C ALA A 340 2.09 -1.08 31.18
N ILE A 341 1.78 -2.22 30.54
CA ILE A 341 2.33 -2.57 29.22
C ILE A 341 1.94 -1.51 28.17
N ILE A 342 0.69 -1.08 28.15
CA ILE A 342 0.22 -0.04 27.21
C ILE A 342 0.89 1.31 27.49
N ALA A 343 1.00 1.69 28.76
CA ALA A 343 1.66 2.93 29.17
C ALA A 343 3.14 2.94 28.75
N GLU A 344 3.84 1.82 28.95
CA GLU A 344 5.22 1.67 28.53
C GLU A 344 5.37 1.70 27.00
N ARG A 345 4.47 1.04 26.25
CA ARG A 345 4.45 1.10 24.78
C ARG A 345 4.29 2.54 24.30
N GLY A 346 3.35 3.27 24.91
CA GLY A 346 3.12 4.68 24.61
C GLY A 346 4.35 5.54 24.89
N ARG A 347 5.03 5.30 26.03
CA ARG A 347 6.28 5.99 26.37
C ARG A 347 7.37 5.76 25.32
N VAL A 348 7.66 4.49 24.99
CA VAL A 348 8.73 4.13 24.04
C VAL A 348 8.44 4.69 22.64
N LEU A 349 7.18 4.63 22.17
CA LEU A 349 6.78 5.21 20.89
C LEU A 349 6.92 6.74 20.89
N GLY A 350 6.52 7.42 21.99
CA GLY A 350 6.63 8.87 22.13
C GLY A 350 8.09 9.36 22.14
N GLU A 351 8.97 8.65 22.87
CA GLU A 351 10.42 8.91 22.88
C GLU A 351 11.03 8.75 21.48
N ALA A 352 10.75 7.64 20.79
CA ALA A 352 11.26 7.40 19.45
C ALA A 352 10.77 8.46 18.45
N ALA A 353 9.48 8.81 18.50
CA ALA A 353 8.91 9.84 17.64
C ALA A 353 9.54 11.21 17.90
N ALA A 354 9.79 11.59 19.16
CA ALA A 354 10.47 12.83 19.51
C ALA A 354 11.89 12.90 18.94
N LEU A 355 12.70 11.86 19.18
CA LEU A 355 14.09 11.82 18.72
C LEU A 355 14.18 11.94 17.19
N VAL A 356 13.33 11.21 16.46
CA VAL A 356 13.32 11.29 14.99
C VAL A 356 12.81 12.66 14.53
N ALA A 357 11.79 13.21 15.18
CA ALA A 357 11.26 14.53 14.83
C ALA A 357 12.29 15.64 15.08
N ASP A 358 13.14 15.54 16.10
CA ASP A 358 14.21 16.52 16.35
C ASP A 358 15.36 16.43 15.34
N ILE A 359 15.64 15.24 14.80
CA ILE A 359 16.62 15.07 13.72
C ILE A 359 16.14 15.74 12.42
N PHE A 360 14.89 15.50 12.03
CA PHE A 360 14.34 16.02 10.77
C PHE A 360 13.80 17.44 10.88
N ASN A 361 13.49 17.89 12.09
CA ASN A 361 12.86 19.17 12.42
C ASN A 361 11.71 19.57 11.46
N PRO A 362 10.65 18.75 11.36
CA PRO A 362 9.56 19.01 10.43
C PRO A 362 8.60 20.07 10.98
N ASP A 363 7.86 20.74 10.09
CA ASP A 363 6.78 21.66 10.46
C ASP A 363 5.64 20.90 11.18
N ARG A 364 5.43 19.63 10.82
CA ARG A 364 4.38 18.76 11.37
C ARG A 364 4.86 17.34 11.61
N LEU A 365 4.34 16.72 12.67
CA LEU A 365 4.48 15.30 12.95
C LEU A 365 3.10 14.62 12.92
N ILE A 366 2.97 13.58 12.09
CA ILE A 366 1.77 12.76 11.99
C ILE A 366 2.07 11.37 12.52
N LEU A 367 1.34 10.93 13.54
CA LEU A 367 1.42 9.60 14.11
C LEU A 367 0.41 8.69 13.40
N GLY A 368 0.91 7.69 12.69
CA GLY A 368 0.12 6.77 11.87
C GLY A 368 0.22 5.32 12.33
N GLY A 369 -0.82 4.54 12.05
CA GLY A 369 -0.89 3.12 12.39
C GLY A 369 -1.64 2.84 13.69
N GLN A 370 -2.07 1.59 13.80
CA GLN A 370 -2.99 1.12 14.83
C GLN A 370 -2.43 1.21 16.25
N ALA A 371 -1.10 1.31 16.42
CA ALA A 371 -0.52 1.60 17.72
C ALA A 371 -1.00 2.94 18.30
N PHE A 372 -1.46 3.88 17.46
CA PHE A 372 -1.99 5.17 17.89
C PHE A 372 -3.51 5.29 17.73
N THR A 373 -4.11 4.57 16.77
CA THR A 373 -5.53 4.76 16.40
C THR A 373 -6.49 3.80 17.08
N ASP A 374 -6.08 2.55 17.36
CA ASP A 374 -7.02 1.50 17.80
C ASP A 374 -7.32 1.59 19.30
N TYR A 375 -6.50 2.30 20.08
CA TYR A 375 -6.70 2.50 21.51
C TYR A 375 -6.27 3.90 21.95
N PRO A 376 -7.16 4.90 21.84
CA PRO A 376 -6.83 6.30 22.12
C PRO A 376 -6.26 6.57 23.52
N ALA A 377 -6.52 5.70 24.50
CA ALA A 377 -5.97 5.81 25.85
C ALA A 377 -4.44 5.64 25.92
N ILE A 378 -3.78 5.20 24.84
CA ILE A 378 -2.30 5.23 24.74
C ILE A 378 -1.76 6.66 24.50
N LEU A 379 -2.56 7.54 23.88
CA LEU A 379 -2.11 8.85 23.39
C LEU A 379 -1.60 9.78 24.50
N PRO A 380 -2.18 9.83 25.72
CA PRO A 380 -1.60 10.61 26.81
C PRO A 380 -0.17 10.20 27.16
N HIS A 381 0.16 8.90 27.12
CA HIS A 381 1.50 8.39 27.38
C HIS A 381 2.48 8.77 26.25
N VAL A 382 2.04 8.64 25.00
CA VAL A 382 2.81 9.09 23.83
C VAL A 382 3.08 10.58 23.91
N SER A 383 2.06 11.40 24.18
CA SER A 383 2.19 12.85 24.25
C SER A 383 3.11 13.30 25.39
N ALA A 384 2.99 12.70 26.58
CA ALA A 384 3.85 13.00 27.72
C ALA A 384 5.32 12.68 27.41
N ALA A 385 5.59 11.48 26.88
CA ALA A 385 6.94 11.06 26.53
C ALA A 385 7.55 11.90 25.40
N LEU A 386 6.75 12.23 24.38
CA LEU A 386 7.18 13.09 23.28
C LEU A 386 7.59 14.47 23.80
N LYS A 387 6.77 15.12 24.63
CA LYS A 387 7.07 16.43 25.21
C LYS A 387 8.28 16.41 26.15
N ALA A 388 8.46 15.34 26.91
CA ALA A 388 9.59 15.20 27.83
C ALA A 388 10.92 14.95 27.11
N THR A 389 10.88 14.38 25.91
CA THR A 389 12.07 13.98 25.14
C THR A 389 12.46 15.02 24.09
N SER A 390 11.46 15.66 23.47
CA SER A 390 11.66 16.61 22.37
C SER A 390 12.31 17.90 22.84
N ALA A 391 13.29 18.40 22.10
CA ALA A 391 13.83 19.74 22.28
C ALA A 391 12.83 20.83 21.84
N GLU A 392 11.86 20.48 20.99
CA GLU A 392 10.76 21.35 20.56
C GLU A 392 9.40 20.76 20.98
N PRO A 393 8.94 21.01 22.22
CA PRO A 393 7.71 20.41 22.74
C PRO A 393 6.43 21.05 22.19
N SER A 394 6.54 22.19 21.49
CA SER A 394 5.40 22.91 20.90
C SER A 394 5.06 22.47 19.47
N ARG A 395 5.83 21.54 18.89
CA ARG A 395 5.64 21.01 17.54
C ARG A 395 4.21 20.54 17.30
N ALA A 396 3.66 20.84 16.13
CA ALA A 396 2.34 20.40 15.73
C ALA A 396 2.31 18.87 15.54
N VAL A 397 1.67 18.16 16.47
CA VAL A 397 1.49 16.70 16.42
C VAL A 397 0.01 16.36 16.23
N ARG A 398 -0.29 15.48 15.27
CA ARG A 398 -1.63 14.91 15.13
C ARG A 398 -1.57 13.41 14.86
N VAL A 399 -2.67 12.72 15.11
CA VAL A 399 -2.87 11.34 14.67
C VAL A 399 -3.39 11.34 13.22
N SER A 400 -3.01 10.33 12.45
CA SER A 400 -3.49 10.09 11.09
C SER A 400 -5.02 9.99 11.04
N GLY A 401 -5.63 10.62 10.02
CA GLY A 401 -7.08 10.57 9.79
C GLY A 401 -7.56 9.23 9.21
N ALA A 402 -6.62 8.39 8.77
CA ALA A 402 -6.88 7.06 8.23
C ALA A 402 -7.54 6.09 9.25
N GLY A 403 -7.28 6.28 10.54
CA GLY A 403 -7.70 5.37 11.60
C GLY A 403 -7.24 3.93 11.35
N GLY A 404 -8.10 2.95 11.64
CA GLY A 404 -7.82 1.52 11.37
C GLY A 404 -7.68 1.13 9.89
N ARG A 405 -7.79 2.09 8.95
CA ARG A 405 -7.72 1.85 7.49
C ARG A 405 -6.39 2.25 6.86
N VAL A 406 -5.37 2.60 7.64
CA VAL A 406 -4.03 3.00 7.15
C VAL A 406 -3.49 2.10 6.05
N GLN A 407 -3.56 0.77 6.21
CA GLN A 407 -3.07 -0.19 5.22
C GLN A 407 -3.84 -0.12 3.91
N GLN A 408 -5.17 -0.01 4.00
CA GLN A 408 -6.06 0.09 2.84
C GLN A 408 -5.84 1.39 2.09
N GLN A 409 -5.66 2.50 2.82
CA GLN A 409 -5.38 3.80 2.24
C GLN A 409 -3.99 3.88 1.60
N ALA A 410 -2.98 3.28 2.22
CA ALA A 410 -1.64 3.16 1.63
C ALA A 410 -1.69 2.39 0.29
N ALA A 411 -2.38 1.24 0.28
CA ALA A 411 -2.59 0.48 -0.95
C ALA A 411 -3.38 1.27 -2.01
N GLY A 412 -4.41 2.00 -1.60
CA GLY A 412 -5.18 2.89 -2.46
C GLY A 412 -4.34 4.03 -3.04
N ALA A 413 -3.48 4.65 -2.24
CA ALA A 413 -2.58 5.71 -2.70
C ALA A 413 -1.63 5.20 -3.79
N ALA A 414 -1.02 4.03 -3.59
CA ALA A 414 -0.22 3.39 -4.63
C ALA A 414 -1.03 3.08 -5.90
N ALA A 415 -2.29 2.66 -5.75
CA ALA A 415 -3.14 2.26 -6.87
C ALA A 415 -3.62 3.46 -7.71
N LEU A 416 -3.84 4.59 -7.04
CA LEU A 416 -4.35 5.82 -7.61
C LEU A 416 -3.25 6.82 -7.98
N ASP A 417 -2.00 6.55 -7.60
CA ASP A 417 -0.85 7.43 -7.83
C ASP A 417 -0.74 7.89 -9.29
N GLY A 418 -0.86 6.96 -10.25
CA GLY A 418 -0.83 7.29 -11.67
C GLY A 418 -1.97 8.21 -12.12
N VAL A 419 -3.17 8.02 -11.55
CA VAL A 419 -4.35 8.85 -11.84
C VAL A 419 -4.22 10.24 -11.20
N TYR A 420 -3.66 10.30 -10.00
CA TYR A 420 -3.44 11.56 -9.29
C TYR A 420 -2.27 12.35 -9.86
N ALA A 421 -1.31 11.67 -10.49
CA ALA A 421 -0.21 12.30 -11.20
C ALA A 421 -0.64 12.83 -12.58
N ASP A 422 -1.35 12.01 -13.36
CA ASP A 422 -1.76 12.30 -14.74
C ASP A 422 -3.06 11.56 -15.10
N PRO A 423 -4.23 12.13 -14.77
CA PRO A 423 -5.50 11.41 -14.89
C PRO A 423 -5.84 11.03 -16.33
N LEU A 424 -5.60 11.93 -17.29
CA LEU A 424 -5.89 11.68 -18.70
C LEU A 424 -4.91 10.64 -19.27
N GLY A 425 -3.62 10.73 -18.93
CA GLY A 425 -2.64 9.73 -19.32
C GLY A 425 -2.89 8.35 -18.71
N ALA A 426 -3.40 8.29 -17.47
CA ALA A 426 -3.76 7.03 -16.82
C ALA A 426 -4.92 6.33 -17.53
N ILE A 427 -5.94 7.09 -17.94
CA ILE A 427 -7.08 6.56 -18.69
C ILE A 427 -6.64 6.03 -20.06
N ALA A 428 -5.85 6.82 -20.79
CA ALA A 428 -5.32 6.39 -22.09
C ALA A 428 -4.49 5.09 -22.02
N ARG A 429 -3.73 4.87 -20.92
CA ARG A 429 -2.98 3.63 -20.72
C ARG A 429 -3.84 2.43 -20.35
N ALA A 430 -5.00 2.66 -19.73
CA ALA A 430 -5.91 1.59 -19.32
C ALA A 430 -6.83 1.14 -20.47
N THR A 431 -7.09 2.02 -21.44
CA THR A 431 -7.94 1.74 -22.62
C THR A 431 -7.16 1.34 -23.87
N ALA A 432 -5.84 1.47 -23.85
CA ALA A 432 -4.91 0.94 -24.87
C ALA A 432 -4.56 -0.52 -24.59
#